data_AF-G0SFS5-F1
#
_entry.id   AF-G0SFS5-F1
#
_cell.length_a   1.000
_cell.length_b   1.000
_cell.length_c   1.000
_cell.angle_alpha   90.00
_cell.angle_beta   90.00
_cell.angle_gamma   90.00
#
_symmetry.space_group_name_H-M   'P 1'
#
loop_
_entity.id
_entity.type
_entity.pdbx_description
1 polymer ?
#
loop_
_entity_poly.entity_id
_entity_poly.type
_entity_poly.pdbx_seq_one_letter_code
_entity_poly.pdbx_strand_id
1 'polypeptide(L)'
;MFPLTHAGFAPGSGNPYGFKSQNGLKAVKLFLSRTIVNGKQIGRGYTYVRRSTNSYNPAFQDLTKEDLRCNVGAKPGDNVKTLEVNTGDRVGFKVFNNELIEHTGPSFVYMSKVPYGVAGA
;
A
#
# COMPACT_ATOMS: atom_id res chain seq x y z
N MET A 1 15.63 4.47 -21.78
CA MET A 1 16.46 4.60 -20.56
C MET A 1 16.00 5.88 -19.88
N PHE A 2 15.14 5.78 -18.87
CA PHE A 2 14.62 6.94 -18.12
C PHE A 2 15.40 7.07 -16.81
N PRO A 3 15.82 8.28 -16.39
CA PRO A 3 16.67 8.43 -15.21
C PRO A 3 15.87 8.27 -13.91
N LEU A 4 16.41 7.47 -12.99
CA LEU A 4 15.99 7.39 -11.58
C LEU A 4 16.44 8.66 -10.85
N THR A 5 15.56 9.64 -10.67
CA THR A 5 15.76 10.70 -9.69
C THR A 5 15.40 10.18 -8.30
N HIS A 6 16.43 10.00 -7.46
CA HIS A 6 16.28 9.72 -6.04
C HIS A 6 15.80 10.99 -5.32
N ALA A 7 14.59 10.96 -4.75
CA ALA A 7 14.14 12.01 -3.85
C ALA A 7 14.73 11.76 -2.46
N GLY A 8 15.80 12.50 -2.12
CA GLY A 8 16.35 12.54 -0.76
C GLY A 8 15.42 13.31 0.18
N PHE A 9 15.24 12.81 1.40
CA PHE A 9 14.57 13.52 2.49
C PHE A 9 15.50 14.62 3.02
N ALA A 10 15.09 15.89 2.90
CA ALA A 10 15.76 17.01 3.55
C ALA A 10 15.42 17.04 5.06
N PRO A 11 16.39 17.24 5.96
CA PRO A 11 16.13 17.38 7.38
C PRO A 11 15.73 18.84 7.68
N GLY A 12 14.55 19.09 8.25
CA GLY A 12 14.26 20.41 8.82
C GLY A 12 12.83 20.95 8.82
N SER A 13 11.81 20.22 8.37
CA SER A 13 10.42 20.69 8.47
C SER A 13 9.60 19.75 9.37
N GLY A 14 9.00 20.30 10.43
CA GLY A 14 8.17 19.57 11.39
C GLY A 14 7.21 18.59 10.73
N ASN A 15 7.15 17.38 11.28
CA ASN A 15 6.43 16.23 10.77
C ASN A 15 4.95 16.56 10.46
N PRO A 16 4.57 16.75 9.18
CA PRO A 16 3.19 17.03 8.81
C PRO A 16 2.30 15.77 8.85
N TYR A 17 2.86 14.60 9.21
CA TYR A 17 2.19 13.30 9.19
C TYR A 17 1.93 12.71 10.58
N GLY A 18 2.22 13.43 11.66
CA GLY A 18 1.68 13.12 12.99
C GLY A 18 1.91 11.68 13.47
N PHE A 19 3.16 11.21 13.47
CA PHE A 19 3.51 9.94 14.13
C PHE A 19 3.46 10.15 15.66
N LYS A 20 2.36 9.74 16.29
CA LYS A 20 2.28 9.61 17.76
C LYS A 20 2.50 8.14 18.11
N SER A 21 3.55 7.86 18.86
CA SER A 21 3.79 6.54 19.49
C SER A 21 2.64 6.23 20.44
N GLN A 22 1.88 5.15 20.21
CA GLN A 22 0.86 4.69 21.15
C GLN A 22 1.41 3.52 21.98
N ASN A 23 1.64 3.76 23.27
CA ASN A 23 1.95 2.71 24.23
C ASN A 23 0.70 1.87 24.48
N GLY A 24 0.56 0.79 23.75
CA GLY A 24 -0.48 -0.22 23.96
C GLY A 24 -0.50 -1.16 22.78
N LEU A 25 -0.10 -2.41 23.00
CA LEU A 25 -0.06 -3.49 22.00
C LEU A 25 -1.44 -3.73 21.38
N LYS A 26 -1.85 -2.89 20.42
CA LYS A 26 -2.85 -3.23 19.42
C LYS A 26 -2.08 -3.99 18.35
N ALA A 27 -2.53 -5.20 18.03
CA ALA A 27 -1.95 -5.98 16.93
C ALA A 27 -2.00 -5.13 15.65
N VAL A 28 -0.83 -4.65 15.20
CA VAL A 28 -0.70 -3.74 14.06
C VAL A 28 -0.99 -4.53 12.79
N LYS A 29 -2.17 -4.32 12.19
CA LYS A 29 -2.49 -4.94 10.91
C LYS A 29 -1.96 -4.03 9.81
N LEU A 30 -0.71 -4.23 9.40
CA LEU A 30 -0.04 -3.50 8.32
C LEU A 30 -0.59 -3.79 6.90
N PHE A 31 -1.87 -4.13 6.78
CA PHE A 31 -2.53 -4.35 5.50
C PHE A 31 -3.08 -3.05 4.96
N LEU A 32 -2.64 -2.68 3.76
CA LEU A 32 -3.28 -1.62 2.99
C LEU A 32 -4.65 -2.12 2.54
N SER A 33 -5.69 -1.39 2.88
CA SER A 33 -7.06 -1.81 2.57
C SER A 33 -7.93 -0.71 1.97
N ARG A 34 -7.49 0.54 2.03
CA ARG A 34 -8.27 1.68 1.53
C ARG A 34 -7.44 2.48 0.55
N THR A 35 -8.13 3.05 -0.43
CA THR A 35 -7.51 3.81 -1.51
C THR A 35 -7.89 5.28 -1.39
N ILE A 36 -6.91 6.15 -1.57
CA ILE A 36 -7.02 7.60 -1.54
C ILE A 36 -6.68 8.12 -2.93
N VAL A 37 -7.48 9.03 -3.46
CA VAL A 37 -7.18 9.80 -4.68
C VAL A 37 -7.31 11.27 -4.34
N ASN A 38 -6.27 12.06 -4.60
CA ASN A 38 -6.24 13.50 -4.35
C ASN A 38 -6.67 13.87 -2.92
N GLY A 39 -6.22 13.08 -1.94
CA GLY A 39 -6.51 13.29 -0.51
C GLY A 39 -7.86 12.74 -0.02
N LYS A 40 -8.73 12.25 -0.91
CA LYS A 40 -10.05 11.71 -0.55
C LYS A 40 -10.07 10.19 -0.65
N GLN A 41 -10.69 9.53 0.33
CA GLN A 41 -10.93 8.09 0.23
C GLN A 41 -11.96 7.78 -0.86
N ILE A 42 -11.63 6.83 -1.72
CA ILE A 42 -12.51 6.33 -2.78
C ILE A 42 -12.87 4.88 -2.47
N GLY A 43 -14.16 4.56 -2.57
CA GLY A 43 -14.70 3.23 -2.25
C GLY A 43 -14.64 2.87 -0.77
N ARG A 44 -14.95 1.60 -0.51
CA ARG A 44 -14.86 0.98 0.83
C ARG A 44 -13.53 0.21 0.95
N GLY A 45 -13.30 -0.36 2.13
CA GLY A 45 -12.16 -1.26 2.32
C GLY A 45 -12.17 -2.40 1.29
N TYR A 46 -11.02 -2.65 0.68
CA TYR A 46 -10.77 -3.68 -0.34
C TYR A 46 -11.53 -3.51 -1.66
N THR A 47 -12.15 -2.35 -1.92
CA THR A 47 -12.81 -2.10 -3.23
C THR A 47 -11.80 -2.09 -4.38
N TYR A 48 -10.62 -1.51 -4.17
CA TYR A 48 -9.57 -1.37 -5.20
C TYR A 48 -8.22 -1.97 -4.77
N VAL A 49 -8.21 -2.72 -3.67
CA VAL A 49 -7.00 -3.36 -3.13
C VAL A 49 -7.29 -4.83 -2.90
N ARG A 50 -6.41 -5.71 -3.38
CA ARG A 50 -6.53 -7.15 -3.17
C ARG A 50 -6.34 -7.48 -1.71
N ARG A 51 -7.22 -8.34 -1.20
CA ARG A 51 -7.15 -8.80 0.18
C ARG A 51 -6.18 -9.98 0.27
N SER A 52 -5.13 -9.83 1.07
CA SER A 52 -4.27 -10.95 1.46
C SER A 52 -4.96 -11.84 2.49
N THR A 53 -4.56 -13.10 2.56
CA THR A 53 -5.02 -14.06 3.58
C THR A 53 -4.15 -14.06 4.85
N ASN A 54 -3.07 -13.28 4.86
CA ASN A 54 -2.19 -13.17 6.02
C ASN A 54 -2.93 -12.59 7.24
N SER A 55 -2.56 -13.11 8.42
CA SER A 55 -2.95 -12.55 9.72
C SER A 55 -2.04 -11.37 10.07
N TYR A 56 -1.93 -10.92 11.31
CA TYR A 56 -1.28 -9.64 11.67
C TYR A 56 0.20 -9.44 11.23
N ASN A 57 0.94 -10.47 10.81
CA ASN A 57 2.36 -10.38 10.47
C ASN A 57 2.61 -10.56 8.95
N PRO A 58 2.90 -9.49 8.18
CA PRO A 58 3.19 -9.57 6.75
C PRO A 58 4.69 -9.72 6.44
N ALA A 59 5.48 -10.36 7.31
CA ALA A 59 6.90 -10.55 7.10
C ALA A 59 7.19 -11.70 6.12
N PHE A 60 8.05 -11.42 5.14
CA PHE A 60 8.64 -12.43 4.26
C PHE A 60 10.14 -12.51 4.54
N GLN A 61 10.61 -13.68 4.97
CA GLN A 61 12.04 -13.92 5.20
C GLN A 61 12.75 -14.35 3.91
N ASP A 62 12.03 -15.01 3.02
CA ASP A 62 12.51 -15.49 1.74
C ASP A 62 12.08 -14.53 0.64
N LEU A 63 13.08 -13.85 0.04
CA LEU A 63 12.87 -12.86 -1.02
C LEU A 63 12.65 -13.48 -2.41
N THR A 64 12.64 -14.81 -2.52
CA THR A 64 12.41 -15.52 -3.79
C THR A 64 10.94 -15.88 -4.03
N LYS A 65 10.07 -15.61 -3.05
CA LYS A 65 8.64 -15.96 -3.13
C LYS A 65 7.87 -15.03 -4.06
N GLU A 66 7.07 -15.61 -4.95
CA GLU A 66 6.13 -14.85 -5.80
C GLU A 66 5.13 -14.01 -4.98
N ASP A 67 4.80 -14.45 -3.76
CA ASP A 67 3.92 -13.71 -2.85
C ASP A 67 4.46 -12.33 -2.46
N LEU A 68 5.74 -12.02 -2.68
CA LEU A 68 6.28 -10.67 -2.46
C LEU A 68 5.67 -9.61 -3.38
N ARG A 69 5.10 -10.02 -4.51
CA ARG A 69 4.54 -9.12 -5.50
C ARG A 69 3.28 -8.42 -5.01
N CYS A 70 2.34 -9.20 -4.47
CA CYS A 70 1.02 -8.71 -4.04
C CYS A 70 0.56 -9.23 -2.68
N ASN A 71 1.40 -9.96 -1.94
CA ASN A 71 1.13 -10.61 -0.67
C ASN A 71 0.37 -11.96 -0.80
N VAL A 72 0.47 -12.81 0.24
CA VAL A 72 -0.09 -14.17 0.22
C VAL A 72 -1.61 -14.13 0.06
N GLY A 73 -2.12 -14.91 -0.88
CA GLY A 73 -3.56 -15.06 -1.11
C GLY A 73 -4.24 -13.86 -1.76
N ALA A 74 -3.50 -12.79 -2.08
CA ALA A 74 -4.00 -11.61 -2.75
C ALA A 74 -4.19 -11.88 -4.25
N LYS A 75 -5.26 -12.58 -4.61
CA LYS A 75 -5.56 -12.94 -5.99
C LYS A 75 -6.39 -11.85 -6.70
N PRO A 76 -6.21 -11.64 -8.02
CA PRO A 76 -7.18 -10.92 -8.83
C PRO A 76 -8.51 -11.69 -8.85
N GLY A 77 -9.65 -10.97 -8.88
CA GLY A 77 -10.98 -11.58 -8.93
C GLY A 77 -12.12 -10.58 -8.74
N ASP A 78 -13.37 -11.04 -8.90
CA ASP A 78 -14.58 -10.21 -9.05
C ASP A 78 -14.86 -9.22 -7.90
N ASN A 79 -14.30 -9.50 -6.72
CA ASN A 79 -14.52 -8.67 -5.54
C ASN A 79 -13.62 -7.42 -5.49
N VAL A 80 -12.69 -7.27 -6.43
CA VAL A 80 -11.77 -6.12 -6.53
C VAL A 80 -11.97 -5.43 -7.87
N LYS A 81 -12.18 -4.12 -7.84
CA LYS A 81 -12.40 -3.30 -9.02
C LYS A 81 -11.10 -2.63 -9.48
N THR A 82 -11.02 -2.33 -10.76
CA THR A 82 -9.98 -1.45 -11.31
C THR A 82 -10.37 0.01 -11.01
N LEU A 83 -9.41 0.79 -10.52
CA LEU A 83 -9.58 2.22 -10.30
C LEU A 83 -9.08 2.97 -11.54
N GLU A 84 -9.94 3.79 -12.13
CA GLU A 84 -9.53 4.77 -13.12
C GLU A 84 -8.92 5.99 -12.43
N VAL A 85 -7.75 6.41 -12.89
CA VAL A 85 -7.04 7.61 -12.42
C VAL A 85 -6.46 8.34 -13.62
N ASN A 86 -6.35 9.66 -13.50
CA ASN A 86 -5.67 10.47 -14.49
C ASN A 86 -4.17 10.56 -14.20
N THR A 87 -3.40 10.86 -15.23
CA THR A 87 -1.99 11.22 -15.03
C THR A 87 -1.91 12.48 -14.17
N GLY A 88 -1.05 12.45 -13.15
CA GLY A 88 -0.89 13.55 -12.20
C GLY A 88 -1.75 13.42 -10.93
N ASP A 89 -2.73 12.51 -10.89
CA ASP A 89 -3.47 12.24 -9.67
C ASP A 89 -2.55 11.69 -8.57
N ARG A 90 -2.78 12.13 -7.33
CA ARG A 90 -2.09 11.61 -6.15
C ARG A 90 -2.84 10.40 -5.62
N VAL A 91 -2.31 9.20 -5.86
CA VAL A 91 -2.84 7.95 -5.33
C VAL A 91 -2.15 7.61 -4.01
N GLY A 92 -2.92 7.23 -3.00
CA GLY A 92 -2.42 6.81 -1.71
C GLY A 92 -3.19 5.64 -1.13
N PHE A 93 -2.67 5.09 -0.05
CA PHE A 93 -3.26 3.94 0.65
C PHE A 93 -3.35 4.22 2.15
N LYS A 94 -4.35 3.63 2.80
CA LYS A 94 -4.41 3.60 4.27
C LYS A 94 -4.39 2.16 4.79
N VAL A 95 -3.76 2.03 5.94
CA VAL A 95 -3.73 0.82 6.76
C VAL A 95 -5.15 0.46 7.20
N PHE A 96 -5.38 -0.84 7.35
CA PHE A 96 -6.62 -1.40 7.88
C PHE A 96 -6.99 -0.73 9.20
N ASN A 97 -8.30 -0.57 9.44
CA ASN A 97 -8.83 0.01 10.67
C ASN A 97 -8.33 1.44 11.02
N ASN A 98 -7.71 2.15 10.06
CA ASN A 98 -7.17 3.51 10.27
C ASN A 98 -6.12 3.53 11.40
N GLU A 99 -5.39 2.42 11.54
CA GLU A 99 -4.24 2.26 12.42
C GLU A 99 -3.02 3.01 11.88
N LEU A 100 -1.99 3.14 12.72
CA LEU A 100 -0.72 3.77 12.37
C LEU A 100 0.31 2.71 11.97
N ILE A 101 1.28 3.10 11.14
CA ILE A 101 2.47 2.30 10.88
C ILE A 101 3.46 2.59 12.02
N GLU A 102 3.66 1.61 12.91
CA GLU A 102 4.52 1.77 14.10
C GLU A 102 5.93 1.22 13.89
N HIS A 103 6.10 0.29 12.96
CA HIS A 103 7.41 -0.24 12.61
C HIS A 103 8.15 0.75 11.70
N THR A 104 9.29 1.23 12.18
CA THR A 104 10.17 2.09 11.39
C THR A 104 10.78 1.29 10.25
N GLY A 105 10.66 1.83 9.04
CA GLY A 105 11.19 1.20 7.85
C GLY A 105 10.87 2.04 6.61
N PRO A 106 11.60 1.80 5.51
CA PRO A 106 11.30 2.47 4.26
C PRO A 106 9.95 2.00 3.70
N SER A 107 9.26 2.89 2.99
CA SER A 107 8.05 2.57 2.23
C SER A 107 8.34 2.72 0.75
N PHE A 108 7.92 1.74 -0.04
CA PHE A 108 8.09 1.73 -1.48
C PHE A 108 6.74 1.54 -2.17
N VAL A 109 6.57 2.19 -3.32
CA VAL A 109 5.40 2.02 -4.19
C VAL A 109 5.92 1.69 -5.58
N TYR A 110 5.41 0.61 -6.15
CA TYR A 110 5.76 0.15 -7.49
C TYR A 110 4.52 0.12 -8.37
N MET A 111 4.69 0.39 -9.66
CA MET A 111 3.63 0.31 -10.66
C MET A 111 4.12 -0.52 -11.84
N SER A 112 3.33 -1.52 -12.24
CA SER A 112 3.61 -2.36 -13.40
C SER A 112 2.46 -2.26 -14.40
N LYS A 113 2.80 -2.09 -15.69
CA LYS A 113 1.82 -2.18 -16.77
C LYS A 113 1.40 -3.63 -16.94
N VAL A 114 0.09 -3.88 -16.88
CA VAL A 114 -0.49 -5.20 -17.15
C VAL A 114 -0.76 -5.37 -18.65
N PRO A 115 -0.69 -6.61 -19.19
CA PRO A 115 -1.11 -6.89 -20.55
C PRO A 115 -2.56 -6.46 -20.79
N TYR A 116 -2.87 -6.09 -22.02
CA TYR A 116 -4.23 -5.65 -22.37
C TYR A 116 -5.23 -6.80 -22.14
N GLY A 117 -6.39 -6.48 -21.56
CA GLY A 117 -7.45 -7.44 -21.29
C GLY A 117 -7.26 -8.34 -20.07
N VAL A 118 -6.22 -8.13 -19.24
CA VAL A 118 -5.94 -8.93 -18.05
C VAL A 118 -5.92 -8.06 -16.80
N ALA A 119 -6.57 -8.52 -15.73
CA ALA A 119 -6.37 -7.93 -14.40
C ALA A 119 -4.95 -8.25 -13.92
N GLY A 120 -4.23 -7.28 -13.33
CA GLY A 120 -2.84 -7.49 -12.91
C GLY A 120 -2.64 -8.63 -11.93
N ALA A 121 -1.38 -9.04 -11.70
CA ALA A 121 -1.00 -9.97 -10.63
C ALA A 121 -0.55 -9.22 -9.39
#